data_AF-A0AAX1IDK9-F1
#
_entry.id   AF-A0AAX1IDK9-F1
#
_cell.length_a   1.000
_cell.length_b   1.000
_cell.length_c   1.000
_cell.angle_alpha   90.00
_cell.angle_beta   90.00
_cell.angle_gamma   90.00
#
_symmetry.space_group_name_H-M   'P 1'
#
loop_
_entity.id
_entity.type
_entity.pdbx_description
1 polymer ?
#
loop_
_entity_poly.entity_id
_entity_poly.type
_entity_poly.pdbx_seq_one_letter_code
_entity_poly.pdbx_strand_id
1 'polypeptide(L)'
;MHAAKLLPIVTLSITLSGCMEVASTEYADRNQAVSRQAIGESKWLPSWLPEDAVNIRESHDMDTNESWLVFRLTSGVLALPEDCRLVSRPEMSDARVMRRFPQFARNAWSRASSYGGKFYLCPEGNVGRWVMRDEQLGLVYSGIKF
;
A
#
# COMPACT_ATOMS: atom_id res chain seq x y z
N MET A 1 66.87 8.41 -11.31
CA MET A 1 66.11 7.14 -11.21
C MET A 1 64.73 7.46 -10.67
N HIS A 2 63.69 7.10 -11.40
CA HIS A 2 62.31 7.53 -11.19
C HIS A 2 61.65 6.76 -10.04
N ALA A 3 60.94 7.47 -9.15
CA ALA A 3 60.02 6.85 -8.21
C ALA A 3 58.63 7.43 -8.47
N ALA A 4 57.84 6.70 -9.25
CA ALA A 4 56.43 7.00 -9.49
C ALA A 4 55.65 6.78 -8.18
N LYS A 5 55.10 7.85 -7.61
CA LYS A 5 54.15 7.76 -6.50
C LYS A 5 52.78 7.46 -7.09
N LEU A 6 52.40 6.18 -7.06
CA LEU A 6 51.04 5.72 -7.33
C LEU A 6 50.13 6.21 -6.20
N LEU A 7 49.31 7.22 -6.47
CA LEU A 7 48.16 7.54 -5.60
C LEU A 7 47.06 6.49 -5.86
N PRO A 8 46.50 5.86 -4.82
CA PRO A 8 45.30 5.04 -4.99
C PRO A 8 44.12 5.96 -5.27
N ILE A 9 43.61 5.91 -6.50
CA ILE A 9 42.31 6.49 -6.84
C ILE A 9 41.26 5.62 -6.16
N VAL A 10 40.74 6.07 -5.03
CA VAL A 10 39.56 5.48 -4.41
C VAL A 10 38.36 5.90 -5.26
N THR A 11 38.02 5.06 -6.23
CA THR A 11 36.78 5.21 -7.01
C THR A 11 35.61 4.89 -6.09
N LEU A 12 35.08 5.91 -5.41
CA LEU A 12 33.83 5.81 -4.68
C LEU A 12 32.69 5.71 -5.69
N SER A 13 32.40 4.49 -6.13
CA SER A 13 31.23 4.18 -6.96
C SER A 13 29.97 4.32 -6.10
N ILE A 14 29.44 5.54 -6.00
CA ILE A 14 28.10 5.78 -5.48
C ILE A 14 27.12 5.24 -6.53
N THR A 15 26.75 3.97 -6.44
CA THR A 15 25.60 3.45 -7.18
C THR A 15 24.34 4.04 -6.55
N LEU A 16 23.95 5.23 -7.01
CA LEU A 16 22.58 5.71 -6.85
C LEU A 16 21.69 4.72 -7.61
N SER A 17 21.19 3.70 -6.92
CA SER A 17 20.09 2.87 -7.40
C SER A 17 18.84 3.76 -7.49
N GLY A 18 18.71 4.50 -8.58
CA GLY A 18 17.43 5.07 -8.98
C GLY A 18 16.47 3.94 -9.37
N CYS A 19 15.17 4.24 -9.32
CA CYS A 19 14.05 3.44 -9.84
C CYS A 19 13.42 2.43 -8.88
N MET A 20 12.86 2.90 -7.76
CA MET A 20 11.63 2.30 -7.26
C MET A 20 10.51 3.34 -7.30
N GLU A 21 9.91 3.52 -8.48
CA GLU A 21 8.70 4.32 -8.64
C GLU A 21 7.52 3.72 -7.86
N VAL A 22 7.59 2.40 -7.60
CA VAL A 22 6.68 1.69 -6.71
C VAL A 22 7.39 1.35 -5.40
N ALA A 23 6.98 1.98 -4.32
CA ALA A 23 7.42 1.68 -2.97
C ALA A 23 6.48 0.66 -2.33
N SER A 24 6.99 -0.10 -1.36
CA SER A 24 6.16 -0.95 -0.51
C SER A 24 6.72 -1.05 0.90
N THR A 25 5.82 -1.07 1.88
CA THR A 25 6.17 -1.15 3.30
C THR A 25 5.31 -2.20 4.00
N GLU A 26 5.90 -2.92 4.95
CA GLU A 26 5.21 -3.88 5.79
C GLU A 26 5.25 -3.43 7.25
N TYR A 27 4.13 -3.66 7.94
CA TYR A 27 3.96 -3.42 9.36
C TYR A 27 3.35 -4.66 10.03
N ALA A 28 3.92 -5.08 11.15
CA ALA A 28 3.41 -6.20 11.93
C ALA A 28 1.98 -5.93 12.42
N ASP A 29 1.73 -4.71 12.90
CA ASP A 29 0.46 -4.25 13.45
C ASP A 29 0.31 -2.73 13.32
N ARG A 30 -0.87 -2.22 13.70
CA ARG A 30 -1.17 -0.79 13.69
C ARG A 30 -0.22 0.02 14.59
N ASN A 31 0.22 -0.51 15.72
CA ASN A 31 1.11 0.22 16.63
C ASN A 31 2.47 0.48 15.98
N GLN A 32 2.99 -0.46 15.20
CA GLN A 32 4.19 -0.24 14.39
C GLN A 32 3.96 0.81 13.30
N ALA A 33 2.79 0.83 12.67
CA ALA A 33 2.45 1.86 11.69
C ALA A 33 2.35 3.25 12.34
N VAL A 34 1.77 3.36 13.54
CA VAL A 34 1.74 4.60 14.33
C VAL A 34 3.15 5.05 14.70
N SER A 35 4.01 4.16 15.21
CA SER A 35 5.37 4.53 15.62
C SER A 35 6.25 5.00 14.46
N ARG A 36 5.94 4.55 13.24
CA ARG A 36 6.55 5.01 11.98
C ARG A 36 5.87 6.22 11.36
N GLN A 37 4.88 6.82 12.02
CA GLN A 37 4.12 7.98 11.54
C GLN A 37 3.49 7.77 10.14
N ALA A 38 3.05 6.53 9.87
CA ALA A 38 2.54 6.12 8.56
C ALA A 38 1.02 6.25 8.41
N ILE A 39 0.29 6.56 9.48
CA ILE A 39 -1.18 6.66 9.51
C ILE A 39 -1.60 8.13 9.59
N GLY A 40 -2.57 8.54 8.77
CA GLY A 40 -3.21 9.85 8.84
C GLY A 40 -3.45 10.48 7.48
N GLU A 41 -3.92 11.72 7.47
CA GLU A 41 -4.10 12.50 6.24
C GLU A 41 -2.76 12.73 5.54
N SER A 42 -2.74 12.54 4.21
CA SER A 42 -1.53 12.64 3.40
C SER A 42 -0.39 11.70 3.84
N LYS A 43 -0.72 10.60 4.52
CA LYS A 43 0.20 9.51 4.85
C LYS A 43 -0.12 8.28 4.00
N TRP A 44 0.74 7.27 4.09
CA TRP A 44 0.60 6.04 3.31
C TRP A 44 -0.61 5.20 3.72
N LEU A 45 -0.98 5.23 5.00
CA LEU A 45 -2.10 4.47 5.57
C LEU A 45 -3.23 5.40 6.01
N PRO A 46 -4.49 4.98 5.80
CA PRO A 46 -5.65 5.80 6.15
C PRO A 46 -5.80 5.93 7.67
N SER A 47 -6.35 7.07 8.12
CA SER A 47 -6.65 7.34 9.53
C SER A 47 -7.60 6.31 10.15
N TRP A 48 -8.51 5.76 9.35
CA TRP A 48 -9.50 4.77 9.76
C TRP A 48 -8.97 3.36 9.94
N LEU A 49 -7.68 3.10 9.67
CA LEU A 49 -7.09 1.77 9.81
C LEU A 49 -7.44 1.16 11.18
N PRO A 50 -8.15 0.01 11.25
CA PRO A 50 -8.68 -0.52 12.52
C PRO A 50 -7.59 -0.85 13.54
N GLU A 51 -7.89 -0.65 14.82
CA GLU A 51 -6.94 -0.86 15.93
C GLU A 51 -6.36 -2.28 15.98
N ASP A 52 -7.15 -3.25 15.58
CA ASP A 52 -6.82 -4.67 15.59
C ASP A 52 -6.22 -5.18 14.26
N ALA A 53 -5.81 -4.26 13.37
CA ALA A 53 -5.16 -4.56 12.11
C ALA A 53 -3.74 -5.11 12.31
N VAL A 54 -3.46 -6.24 11.66
CA VAL A 54 -2.18 -6.96 11.70
C VAL A 54 -1.76 -7.42 10.29
N ASN A 55 -0.48 -7.76 10.13
CA ASN A 55 0.11 -8.16 8.84
C ASN A 55 -0.20 -7.15 7.73
N ILE A 56 0.04 -5.87 8.02
CA ILE A 56 -0.29 -4.76 7.14
C ILE A 56 0.79 -4.64 6.07
N ARG A 57 0.36 -4.57 4.81
CA ARG A 57 1.23 -4.42 3.65
C ARG A 57 0.66 -3.31 2.77
N GLU A 58 1.48 -2.32 2.50
CA GLU A 58 1.13 -1.14 1.72
C GLU A 58 2.11 -1.03 0.53
N SER A 59 1.60 -0.63 -0.62
CA SER A 59 2.42 -0.26 -1.76
C SER A 59 1.81 0.91 -2.50
N HIS A 60 2.66 1.83 -2.93
CA HIS A 60 2.26 3.04 -3.63
C HIS A 60 3.15 3.24 -4.87
N ASP A 61 2.53 3.60 -5.98
CA ASP A 61 3.18 3.95 -7.23
C ASP A 61 3.14 5.47 -7.44
N MET A 62 4.31 6.10 -7.38
CA MET A 62 4.49 7.55 -7.46
C MET A 62 4.15 8.13 -8.85
N ASP A 63 4.17 7.32 -9.91
CA ASP A 63 3.84 7.80 -11.26
C ASP A 63 2.34 7.83 -11.52
N THR A 64 1.62 6.83 -11.00
CA THR A 64 0.19 6.66 -11.25
C THR A 64 -0.68 7.20 -10.10
N ASN A 65 -0.03 7.57 -8.98
CA ASN A 65 -0.67 7.97 -7.73
C ASN A 65 -1.62 6.90 -7.18
N GLU A 66 -1.37 5.62 -7.48
CA GLU A 66 -2.19 4.50 -7.00
C GLU A 66 -1.54 3.87 -5.76
N SER A 67 -2.34 3.52 -4.75
CA SER A 67 -1.88 2.78 -3.57
C SER A 67 -2.80 1.60 -3.27
N TRP A 68 -2.18 0.51 -2.82
CA TRP A 68 -2.80 -0.75 -2.46
C TRP A 68 -2.42 -1.13 -1.04
N LEU A 69 -3.44 -1.47 -0.26
CA LEU A 69 -3.32 -1.84 1.15
C LEU A 69 -3.97 -3.20 1.39
N VAL A 70 -3.25 -4.08 2.08
CA VAL A 70 -3.71 -5.40 2.49
C VAL A 70 -3.41 -5.62 3.96
N PHE A 71 -4.37 -6.11 4.73
CA PHE A 71 -4.17 -6.46 6.14
C PHE A 71 -5.14 -7.53 6.60
N ARG A 72 -4.94 -8.01 7.83
CA ARG A 72 -5.87 -8.91 8.55
C ARG A 72 -6.41 -8.21 9.78
N LEU A 73 -7.55 -8.68 10.25
CA LEU A 73 -8.18 -8.26 11.51
C LEU A 73 -8.08 -9.41 12.49
N THR A 74 -7.60 -9.15 13.70
CA THR A 74 -7.58 -10.19 14.73
C THR A 74 -8.97 -10.51 15.26
N SER A 75 -9.88 -9.53 15.30
CA SER A 75 -11.30 -9.72 15.64
C SER A 75 -12.10 -10.39 14.52
N GLY A 76 -11.61 -10.28 13.28
CA GLY A 76 -12.38 -10.63 12.09
C GLY A 76 -13.52 -9.67 11.77
N VAL A 77 -13.67 -8.53 12.45
CA VAL A 77 -14.75 -7.57 12.19
C VAL A 77 -14.17 -6.29 11.61
N LEU A 78 -14.56 -5.93 10.38
CA LEU A 78 -14.14 -4.68 9.77
C LEU A 78 -15.05 -3.54 10.26
N ALA A 79 -14.56 -2.79 11.23
CA ALA A 79 -15.17 -1.54 11.68
C ALA A 79 -14.71 -0.39 10.77
N LEU A 80 -15.66 0.28 10.12
CA LEU A 80 -15.41 1.45 9.28
C LEU A 80 -16.06 2.70 9.90
N PRO A 81 -15.51 3.90 9.66
CA PRO A 81 -16.15 5.17 9.97
C PRO A 81 -17.57 5.30 9.40
N GLU A 82 -18.41 6.11 10.03
CA GLU A 82 -19.82 6.32 9.63
C GLU A 82 -19.98 6.96 8.25
N ASP A 83 -18.99 7.74 7.80
CA ASP A 83 -18.98 8.38 6.49
C ASP A 83 -18.53 7.44 5.35
N CYS A 84 -18.08 6.22 5.67
CA CYS A 84 -17.87 5.17 4.69
C CYS A 84 -19.22 4.62 4.20
N ARG A 85 -19.48 4.76 2.89
CA ARG A 85 -20.74 4.32 2.28
C ARG A 85 -20.58 3.06 1.46
N LEU A 86 -21.60 2.20 1.46
CA LEU A 86 -21.66 1.03 0.57
C LEU A 86 -21.74 1.50 -0.89
N VAL A 87 -20.95 0.88 -1.75
CA VAL A 87 -20.90 1.16 -3.19
C VAL A 87 -20.90 -0.13 -4.01
N SER A 88 -21.25 -0.03 -5.29
CA SER A 88 -20.90 -1.07 -6.25
C SER A 88 -19.38 -1.22 -6.35
N ARG A 89 -18.92 -2.34 -6.91
CA ARG A 89 -17.49 -2.56 -7.16
C ARG A 89 -16.88 -1.31 -7.85
N PRO A 90 -15.81 -0.72 -7.27
CA PRO A 90 -15.19 0.47 -7.82
C PRO A 90 -14.52 0.16 -9.16
N GLU A 91 -14.16 1.21 -9.89
CA GLU A 91 -13.25 1.07 -11.02
C GLU A 91 -11.92 0.51 -10.51
N MET A 92 -11.50 -0.60 -11.11
CA MET A 92 -10.25 -1.28 -10.76
C MET A 92 -9.12 -0.72 -11.62
N SER A 93 -7.91 -0.63 -11.06
CA SER A 93 -6.69 -0.29 -11.79
C SER A 93 -6.53 -1.12 -13.07
N ASP A 94 -6.00 -0.50 -14.14
CA ASP A 94 -5.66 -1.22 -15.39
C ASP A 94 -4.64 -2.33 -15.08
N ALA A 95 -4.85 -3.52 -15.65
CA ALA A 95 -3.97 -4.66 -15.45
C ALA A 95 -2.49 -4.37 -15.82
N ARG A 96 -2.23 -3.43 -16.73
CA ARG A 96 -0.87 -2.97 -17.09
C ARG A 96 -0.24 -2.16 -15.97
N VAL A 97 -1.00 -1.29 -15.30
CA VAL A 97 -0.52 -0.55 -14.12
C VAL A 97 -0.14 -1.52 -13.02
N MET A 98 -0.99 -2.53 -12.77
CA MET A 98 -0.75 -3.55 -11.75
C MET A 98 0.53 -4.38 -11.95
N ARG A 99 1.12 -4.41 -13.15
CA ARG A 99 2.41 -5.11 -13.37
C ARG A 99 3.56 -4.48 -12.60
N ARG A 100 3.47 -3.19 -12.28
CA ARG A 100 4.48 -2.42 -11.53
C ARG A 100 4.42 -2.74 -10.04
N PHE A 101 3.24 -3.10 -9.53
CA PHE A 101 3.01 -3.39 -8.11
C PHE A 101 3.58 -4.74 -7.65
N PRO A 102 3.96 -4.89 -6.38
CA PRO A 102 4.42 -6.16 -5.81
C PRO A 102 3.33 -7.24 -5.82
N GLN A 103 3.74 -8.50 -5.70
CA GLN A 103 2.85 -9.66 -5.83
C GLN A 103 1.62 -9.61 -4.90
N PHE A 104 1.77 -9.11 -3.68
CA PHE A 104 0.65 -9.05 -2.73
C PHE A 104 -0.45 -8.10 -3.20
N ALA A 105 -0.07 -6.94 -3.75
CA ALA A 105 -1.01 -5.96 -4.31
C ALA A 105 -1.67 -6.50 -5.58
N ARG A 106 -0.91 -7.19 -6.45
CA ARG A 106 -1.48 -7.88 -7.63
C ARG A 106 -2.50 -8.96 -7.25
N ASN A 107 -2.22 -9.72 -6.19
CA ASN A 107 -3.15 -10.73 -5.68
C ASN A 107 -4.42 -10.09 -5.11
N ALA A 108 -4.27 -9.02 -4.32
CA ALA A 108 -5.40 -8.26 -3.79
C ALA A 108 -6.27 -7.66 -4.91
N TRP A 109 -5.65 -7.05 -5.92
CA TRP A 109 -6.33 -6.54 -7.11
C TRP A 109 -7.06 -7.64 -7.87
N SER A 110 -6.42 -8.78 -8.12
CA SER A 110 -7.04 -9.90 -8.84
C SER A 110 -8.24 -10.45 -8.08
N ARG A 111 -8.12 -10.58 -6.75
CA ARG A 111 -9.23 -10.97 -5.87
C ARG A 111 -10.35 -9.95 -5.87
N ALA A 112 -10.06 -8.68 -5.59
CA ALA A 112 -11.07 -7.61 -5.59
C ALA A 112 -11.77 -7.47 -6.96
N SER A 113 -11.03 -7.66 -8.05
CA SER A 113 -11.58 -7.60 -9.41
C SER A 113 -12.56 -8.74 -9.72
N SER A 114 -12.40 -9.91 -9.10
CA SER A 114 -13.26 -11.09 -9.31
C SER A 114 -14.29 -11.32 -8.19
N TYR A 115 -14.22 -10.56 -7.10
CA TYR A 115 -15.04 -10.76 -5.92
C TYR A 115 -16.41 -10.08 -6.00
N GLY A 116 -17.45 -10.79 -5.55
CA GLY A 116 -18.85 -10.34 -5.55
C GLY A 116 -19.37 -9.82 -4.20
N GLY A 117 -18.51 -9.58 -3.21
CA GLY A 117 -18.94 -9.07 -1.91
C GLY A 117 -19.05 -7.55 -1.84
N LYS A 118 -19.09 -7.02 -0.61
CA LYS A 118 -19.38 -5.62 -0.33
C LYS A 118 -18.13 -4.74 -0.48
N PHE A 119 -18.29 -3.62 -1.17
CA PHE A 119 -17.31 -2.55 -1.24
C PHE A 119 -17.83 -1.32 -0.52
N TYR A 120 -16.96 -0.67 0.23
CA TYR A 120 -17.24 0.61 0.87
C TYR A 120 -16.32 1.66 0.29
N LEU A 121 -16.79 2.89 0.18
CA LEU A 121 -16.00 4.05 -0.17
C LEU A 121 -15.88 4.95 1.06
N CYS A 122 -14.67 5.07 1.57
CA CYS A 122 -14.32 5.92 2.69
C CYS A 122 -13.67 7.21 2.18
N PRO A 123 -14.17 8.39 2.56
CA PRO A 123 -13.56 9.66 2.14
C PRO A 123 -12.17 9.83 2.76
N GLU A 124 -11.21 10.30 1.97
CA GLU A 124 -9.86 10.64 2.39
C GLU A 124 -9.43 11.93 1.69
N GLY A 125 -9.64 13.07 2.36
CA GLY A 125 -9.55 14.38 1.71
C GLY A 125 -10.58 14.54 0.60
N ASN A 126 -10.12 14.84 -0.62
CA ASN A 126 -10.99 15.03 -1.79
C ASN A 126 -11.17 13.77 -2.66
N VAL A 127 -10.53 12.67 -2.28
CA VAL A 127 -10.59 11.39 -3.00
C VAL A 127 -11.28 10.33 -2.13
N GLY A 128 -11.76 9.27 -2.78
CA GLY A 128 -12.38 8.14 -2.09
C GLY A 128 -11.47 6.93 -2.08
N ARG A 129 -11.10 6.45 -0.90
CA ARG A 129 -10.43 5.16 -0.73
C ARG A 129 -11.49 4.07 -0.63
N TRP A 130 -11.47 3.10 -1.52
CA TRP A 130 -12.37 1.95 -1.39
C TRP A 130 -11.77 0.89 -0.49
N VAL A 131 -12.62 0.11 0.18
CA VAL A 131 -12.24 -0.99 1.05
C VAL A 131 -13.23 -2.13 0.92
N MET A 132 -12.73 -3.36 0.97
CA MET A 132 -13.56 -4.57 1.03
C MET A 132 -12.94 -5.61 1.95
N ARG A 133 -13.79 -6.44 2.55
CA ARG A 133 -13.38 -7.61 3.31
C ARG A 133 -13.60 -8.87 2.49
N ASP A 134 -12.55 -9.67 2.35
CA ASP A 134 -12.59 -11.01 1.79
C ASP A 134 -12.78 -12.01 2.94
N GLU A 135 -14.03 -12.40 3.15
CA GLU A 135 -14.44 -13.38 4.17
C GLU A 135 -13.73 -14.73 4.02
N GLN A 136 -13.44 -15.16 2.79
CA GLN A 136 -12.87 -16.47 2.52
C GLN A 136 -11.40 -16.54 2.95
N LEU A 137 -10.66 -15.46 2.71
CA LEU A 137 -9.23 -15.39 3.05
C LEU A 137 -8.97 -14.70 4.39
N GLY A 138 -9.99 -14.11 5.01
CA GLY A 138 -9.86 -13.30 6.22
C GLY A 138 -8.93 -12.10 6.01
N LEU A 139 -8.99 -11.51 4.82
CA LEU A 139 -8.17 -10.37 4.41
C LEU A 139 -9.04 -9.15 4.17
N VAL A 140 -8.47 -7.97 4.37
CA VAL A 140 -9.05 -6.70 3.95
C VAL A 140 -8.17 -6.13 2.85
N TYR A 141 -8.81 -5.69 1.77
CA TYR A 141 -8.15 -5.01 0.66
C TYR A 141 -8.67 -3.59 0.56
N SER A 142 -7.78 -2.66 0.26
CA SER A 142 -8.15 -1.28 0.00
C SER A 142 -7.29 -0.70 -1.11
N GLY A 143 -7.90 0.14 -1.94
CA GLY A 143 -7.24 0.85 -3.03
C GLY A 143 -7.66 2.32 -3.05
N ILE A 144 -6.74 3.16 -3.46
CA ILE A 144 -6.96 4.59 -3.68
C ILE A 144 -6.14 5.04 -4.89
N LYS A 145 -6.67 6.04 -5.59
CA LYS A 145 -5.95 6.81 -6.59
C LYS A 145 -6.05 8.29 -6.20
N PHE A 146 -4.91 8.93 -5.96
CA PHE A 146 -4.84 10.33 -5.54
C PHE A 146 -4.88 11.30 -6.73
#